data_AF-A0A8S3A1A4-F1
#
_entry.id   AF-A0A8S3A1A4-F1
#
_cell.length_a   1.000
_cell.length_b   1.000
_cell.length_c   1.000
_cell.angle_alpha   90.00
_cell.angle_beta   90.00
_cell.angle_gamma   90.00
#
_symmetry.space_group_name_H-M   'P 1'
#
loop_
_entity.id
_entity.type
_entity.pdbx_description
1 polymer ?
#
loop_
_entity_poly.entity_id
_entity_poly.type
_entity_poly.pdbx_seq_one_letter_code
_entity_poly.pdbx_strand_id
1 'polypeptide(L)' 'MTEFWKSGERHFCTFCKCWLAGNKISIDLHESGNHHKSNVKAKLDLLRKNSLEKERQDKQLSQTLGKMERAANESFRRD' A
#
# COMPACT_ATOMS: atom_id res chain seq x y z
N MET A 1 -21.30 41.76 2.30
CA MET A 1 -20.24 40.85 1.80
C MET A 1 -19.96 39.87 2.91
N THR A 2 -20.45 38.64 2.80
CA THR A 2 -20.26 37.62 3.83
C THR A 2 -18.89 37.01 3.61
N GLU A 3 -17.94 37.31 4.50
CA GLU A 3 -16.63 36.66 4.51
C GLU A 3 -16.85 35.16 4.78
N PHE A 4 -16.65 34.35 3.75
CA PHE A 4 -16.65 32.90 3.90
C PHE A 4 -15.47 32.53 4.81
N TRP A 5 -15.75 32.07 6.03
CA TRP A 5 -14.74 31.47 6.88
C TRP A 5 -14.18 30.24 6.17
N LYS A 6 -12.99 30.39 5.58
CA LYS A 6 -12.27 29.28 4.97
C LYS A 6 -11.45 28.63 6.08
N SER A 7 -11.84 27.42 6.50
CA SER A 7 -11.05 26.65 7.46
C SER A 7 -9.63 26.48 6.91
N GLY A 8 -8.61 26.76 7.72
CA GLY A 8 -7.22 26.59 7.34
C GLY A 8 -6.94 25.18 6.81
N GLU A 9 -6.03 25.10 5.85
CA GLU A 9 -5.63 23.84 5.22
C GLU A 9 -5.23 22.84 6.31
N ARG A 10 -5.75 21.60 6.22
CA ARG A 10 -5.39 20.49 7.12
C ARG A 10 -4.57 19.49 6.32
N HIS A 11 -3.49 19.00 6.90
CA HIS A 11 -2.63 18.01 6.28
C HIS A 11 -2.94 16.62 6.85
N PHE A 12 -3.09 15.61 6.00
CA PHE A 12 -3.33 14.24 6.45
C PHE A 12 -2.08 13.39 6.26
N CYS A 13 -1.60 12.81 7.36
CA CYS A 13 -0.50 11.84 7.30
C CYS A 13 -1.05 10.43 7.09
N THR A 14 -0.67 9.79 5.98
CA THR A 14 -1.11 8.44 5.61
C THR A 14 -0.49 7.34 6.48
N PHE A 15 0.73 7.55 6.99
CA PHE A 15 1.44 6.57 7.83
C PHE A 15 0.95 6.57 9.27
N CYS A 16 0.68 7.74 9.84
CA CYS A 16 0.17 7.90 11.19
C CYS A 16 -1.36 7.95 11.26
N LYS A 17 -2.05 8.04 10.12
CA LYS A 17 -3.52 8.16 10.00
C LYS A 17 -4.10 9.28 10.86
N CYS A 18 -3.43 10.43 10.91
CA CYS A 18 -3.84 11.58 11.70
C CYS A 18 -3.93 12.85 10.86
N TRP A 19 -4.81 13.76 11.28
CA TRP A 19 -4.93 15.10 10.73
C TRP A 19 -4.06 16.07 11.52
N LEU A 20 -3.26 16.83 10.79
CA LEU A 20 -2.36 17.87 11.29
C LEU A 20 -2.87 19.24 10.82
N ALA A 21 -2.47 20.28 11.55
CA ALA A 21 -2.60 21.64 11.04
C ALA A 21 -1.73 21.76 9.78
N GLY A 22 -2.25 22.33 8.69
CA GLY A 22 -1.53 22.48 7.42
C GLY A 22 -0.44 23.55 7.43
N ASN A 23 0.06 23.95 8.60
CA ASN A 23 1.22 24.80 8.68
C ASN A 23 2.49 23.96 8.44
N LYS A 24 3.47 24.53 7.72
CA LYS A 24 4.68 23.79 7.31
C LYS A 24 5.46 23.24 8.51
N ILE A 25 5.56 24.03 9.57
CA ILE A 25 6.30 23.67 10.79
C ILE A 25 5.70 22.44 11.49
N SER A 26 4.37 22.34 11.57
CA SER A 26 3.70 21.19 12.17
C SER A 26 3.87 19.93 11.33
N ILE A 27 3.97 20.06 10.02
CA ILE A 27 4.22 18.93 9.11
C ILE A 27 5.66 18.46 9.30
N ASP A 28 6.64 19.36 9.25
CA ASP A 28 8.06 19.04 9.40
C ASP A 28 8.37 18.40 10.77
N LEU A 29 7.76 18.91 11.84
CA LEU A 29 7.90 18.34 13.19
C LEU A 29 7.28 16.94 13.26
N HIS A 30 6.14 16.74 12.61
CA HIS A 30 5.48 15.43 12.57
C HIS A 30 6.31 14.40 11.81
N GLU A 31 6.80 14.74 10.62
CA GLU A 31 7.64 13.86 9.80
C GLU A 31 8.97 13.53 10.49
N SER A 32 9.52 14.49 11.24
CA SER A 32 10.73 14.29 12.03
C SER A 32 10.52 13.46 13.30
N GLY A 33 9.27 13.27 13.74
CA GLY A 33 8.92 12.55 14.95
C GLY A 33 9.25 11.07 14.92
N ASN A 34 9.64 10.51 16.07
CA ASN A 34 10.03 9.10 16.20
C ASN A 34 8.89 8.13 15.86
N HIS A 35 7.65 8.48 16.21
CA HIS A 35 6.47 7.68 15.87
C HIS A 35 6.27 7.57 14.35
N HIS A 36 6.39 8.69 13.63
CA HIS A 36 6.26 8.70 12.17
C HIS A 36 7.35 7.83 11.52
N LYS A 37 8.61 8.04 11.91
CA LYS A 37 9.75 7.27 11.40
C LYS A 37 9.62 5.76 11.66
N SER A 38 9.11 5.38 12.84
CA SER A 38 8.87 3.97 13.19
C SER A 38 7.79 3.36 12.29
N ASN A 39 6.66 4.06 12.10
CA ASN A 39 5.56 3.58 11.26
C ASN A 39 5.97 3.45 9.79
N VAL A 40 6.78 4.38 9.29
CA VAL A 40 7.35 4.29 7.93
C VAL A 40 8.23 3.06 7.79
N LYS A 41 9.15 2.81 8.74
CA LYS A 41 9.99 1.60 8.73
C LYS A 41 9.15 0.32 8.77
N ALA A 42 8.19 0.24 9.68
CA ALA A 42 7.30 -0.90 9.79
C ALA A 42 6.51 -1.14 8.49
N LYS A 43 6.03 -0.07 7.84
CA LYS A 43 5.33 -0.18 6.56
C LYS A 43 6.25 -0.67 5.45
N LEU A 44 7.50 -0.20 5.40
CA LEU A 44 8.49 -0.66 4.43
C LEU A 44 8.80 -2.15 4.61
N ASP A 45 8.95 -2.61 5.85
CA ASP A 45 9.22 -4.03 6.13
C ASP A 45 8.01 -4.92 5.80
N LEU A 46 6.79 -4.44 6.08
CA LEU A 46 5.56 -5.12 5.64
C LEU A 46 5.47 -5.21 4.11
N LEU A 47 5.81 -4.14 3.38
CA LEU A 47 5.82 -4.14 1.93
C LEU A 47 6.84 -5.14 1.37
N ARG A 48 8.06 -5.18 1.93
CA ARG A 48 9.08 -6.15 1.53
C ARG A 48 8.61 -7.60 1.69
N LYS A 49 8.03 -7.92 2.85
CA LYS A 49 7.48 -9.26 3.12
C LYS A 49 6.33 -9.59 2.17
N ASN A 50 5.42 -8.66 1.96
CA ASN A 50 4.29 -8.85 1.04
C ASN A 50 4.77 -9.06 -0.40
N SER A 51 5.77 -8.33 -0.87
CA SER A 51 6.33 -8.53 -2.21
C SER A 51 6.90 -9.94 -2.40
N LEU A 52 7.61 -10.48 -1.41
CA LEU A 52 8.14 -11.84 -1.46
C LEU A 52 7.02 -12.89 -1.50
N GLU A 53 6.03 -12.74 -0.62
CA GLU A 53 4.88 -13.65 -0.57
C GLU A 53 4.03 -13.58 -1.84
N LYS A 54 3.85 -12.38 -2.40
CA LYS A 54 3.17 -12.17 -3.67
C LYS A 54 3.89 -12.85 -4.82
N GLU A 55 5.22 -12.77 -4.88
CA GLU A 55 5.98 -13.47 -5.91
C GLU A 55 5.85 -15.00 -5.80
N ARG A 56 5.85 -15.54 -4.57
CA ARG A 56 5.61 -16.98 -4.34
C ARG A 56 4.21 -17.40 -4.78
N GLN A 57 3.19 -16.62 -4.41
CA GLN A 57 1.80 -16.87 -4.79
C GLN A 57 1.62 -16.79 -6.31
N ASP A 58 2.24 -15.82 -6.97
CA ASP A 58 2.18 -15.66 -8.43
C ASP A 58 2.85 -16.84 -9.17
N LYS A 59 4.00 -17.30 -8.68
CA LYS A 59 4.66 -18.52 -9.19
C LYS A 59 3.78 -19.77 -9.00
N GLN A 60 3.13 -19.92 -7.84
CA GLN A 60 2.24 -21.05 -7.60
C GLN A 60 0.97 -20.98 -8.46
N LEU A 61 0.43 -19.78 -8.64
CA LEU A 61 -0.74 -19.54 -9.49
C LEU A 61 -0.41 -19.88 -10.95
N SER A 62 0.67 -19.33 -11.51
CA SER A 62 1.11 -19.61 -12.88
C SER A 62 1.39 -21.10 -13.12
N GLN A 63 2.00 -21.80 -12.16
CA GLN A 63 2.18 -23.26 -12.25
C GLN A 63 0.85 -24.01 -12.27
N THR A 64 -0.11 -23.62 -11.43
CA THR A 64 -1.44 -24.22 -11.38
C THR A 64 -2.20 -23.98 -12.68
N LEU A 65 -2.17 -22.75 -13.19
CA LEU A 65 -2.77 -22.38 -14.48
C LEU A 65 -2.16 -23.19 -15.62
N GLY A 66 -0.83 -23.28 -15.71
CA GLY A 66 -0.18 -24.07 -16.76
C GLY A 66 -0.44 -25.58 -16.68
N LYS A 67 -0.77 -26.14 -15.50
CA LYS A 67 -1.23 -27.53 -15.37
C LYS A 67 -2.67 -27.69 -15.86
N MET A 68 -3.55 -26.76 -15.48
CA MET A 68 -4.95 -26.72 -15.91
C MET A 68 -5.06 -26.61 -17.43
N GLU A 69 -4.31 -25.70 -18.05
CA GLU A 69 -4.29 -25.51 -19.51
C GLU A 69 -3.83 -26.77 -20.25
N ARG A 70 -2.78 -27.44 -19.74
CA ARG A 70 -2.30 -28.70 -20.32
C ARG A 70 -3.36 -29.80 -20.24
N ALA A 71 -3.99 -29.98 -19.08
CA ALA A 71 -5.03 -30.98 -18.90
C ALA A 71 -6.27 -30.70 -19.78
N ALA A 72 -6.65 -29.43 -19.91
CA ALA A 72 -7.74 -29.01 -20.79
C ALA A 72 -7.42 -29.29 -22.26
N ASN A 73 -6.21 -28.92 -22.72
CA ASN A 73 -5.78 -29.17 -24.10
C ASN A 73 -5.67 -30.67 -24.41
N GLU A 74 -5.19 -31.48 -23.47
CA GLU A 74 -5.12 -32.93 -23.65
C GLU A 74 -6.51 -33.57 -23.76
N SER A 75 -7.48 -33.08 -22.99
CA SER A 75 -8.88 -33.54 -23.08
C SER A 75 -9.50 -33.13 -24.41
N PHE A 76 -9.32 -31.87 -24.83
CA PHE A 76 -9.81 -31.39 -26.12
C PHE A 76 -9.22 -32.13 -27.32
N ARG A 77 -7.99 -32.64 -27.21
CA ARG A 77 -7.36 -33.46 -28.27
C ARG A 77 -7.86 -34.90 -28.31
N ARG A 78 -8.50 -35.37 -27.23
CA ARG A 78 -9.04 -36.73 -27.11
C ARG A 78 -10.51 -36.81 -27.52
N ASP A 79 -11.21 -35.68 -27.54
CA ASP A 79 -12.49 -35.48 -28.24
C ASP A 79 -12.27 -35.24 -29.74
#